data_AF-A0A3D8IUA1-F1
#
_entry.id   AF-A0A3D8IUA1-F1
#
_cell.length_a   1.000
_cell.length_b   1.000
_cell.length_c   1.000
_cell.angle_alpha   90.00
_cell.angle_beta   90.00
_cell.angle_gamma   90.00
#
_symmetry.space_group_name_H-M   'P 1'
#
loop_
_entity.id
_entity.type
_entity.pdbx_description
1 polymer ?
#
loop_
_entity_poly.entity_id
_entity_poly.type
_entity_poly.pdbx_seq_one_letter_code
_entity_poly.pdbx_strand_id
1 'polypeptide(L)'
;MQWYQDPLFGIILVFVIIAIVGALDFIRNRIKERKRVNSLEDLKKSYEFLGIKDGVEEFLKLNKNAIPTLEFIANAYIQSGNIQEAIKIYTSILNATPSTSTQDKVHILYALGMVHFQSGFLQRAKNVFLEIVKNFPRNPEALFYLLRIYEKLNEYEKAIDVVDCLQEIYEQSGNLDDTKYFETLSHNRAYLESMCIFADEGSAFEDKVPKLEALKTIFPRLEKPILMYYRNYNLALFWQKAQEARNIENLLDVLWHCPKSEVPLESLTNQKIIEIYRAREQTHISYKSNKQECAKFELETLRLLRAYSHFSVDLHFEYRCSECKGIFPLENQRCPTCNALLSFDVLCSVRESKDEIRYSLL
;
A
#
# COMPACT_ATOMS: atom_id res chain seq x y z
N MET A 1 -66.10 18.71 -32.35
CA MET A 1 -65.60 18.05 -31.12
C MET A 1 -64.53 18.96 -30.50
N GLN A 2 -64.90 19.70 -29.45
CA GLN A 2 -64.10 20.78 -28.83
C GLN A 2 -63.13 20.22 -27.77
N TRP A 3 -62.05 19.54 -28.20
CA TRP A 3 -61.01 19.04 -27.28
C TRP A 3 -59.82 20.01 -27.08
N TYR A 4 -59.80 21.14 -27.81
CA TYR A 4 -58.68 22.09 -27.80
C TYR A 4 -58.86 23.28 -26.82
N GLN A 5 -60.05 23.43 -26.20
CA GLN A 5 -60.33 24.54 -25.28
C GLN A 5 -60.01 24.23 -23.81
N ASP A 6 -59.63 22.99 -23.49
CA ASP A 6 -59.28 22.60 -22.12
C ASP A 6 -57.79 22.90 -21.83
N PRO A 7 -57.48 23.75 -20.83
CA PRO A 7 -56.09 24.11 -20.50
C PRO A 7 -55.26 22.89 -20.04
N LEU A 8 -55.91 21.83 -19.56
CA LEU A 8 -55.30 20.55 -19.22
C LEU A 8 -54.71 19.82 -20.44
N PHE A 9 -55.33 19.93 -21.62
CA PHE A 9 -54.83 19.28 -22.84
C PHE A 9 -53.50 19.89 -23.29
N GLY A 10 -53.35 21.21 -23.18
CA GLY A 10 -52.09 21.90 -23.49
C GLY A 10 -50.94 21.48 -22.58
N ILE A 11 -51.21 21.30 -21.28
CA ILE A 11 -50.21 20.84 -20.31
C ILE A 11 -49.79 19.40 -20.62
N ILE A 12 -50.74 18.51 -20.88
CA ILE A 12 -50.47 17.12 -21.24
C ILE A 12 -49.62 17.03 -22.52
N LEU A 13 -49.92 17.86 -23.53
CA LEU A 13 -49.15 17.90 -24.77
C LEU A 13 -47.68 18.27 -24.53
N VAL A 14 -47.42 19.26 -23.66
CA VAL A 14 -46.04 19.68 -23.32
C VAL A 14 -45.29 18.55 -22.61
N PHE A 15 -45.92 17.86 -21.66
CA PHE A 15 -45.31 16.70 -20.98
C PHE A 15 -44.99 15.56 -21.96
N VAL A 16 -45.88 15.28 -22.91
CA VAL A 16 -45.66 14.26 -23.94
C VAL A 16 -44.47 14.64 -24.84
N ILE A 17 -44.36 15.91 -25.25
CA ILE A 17 -43.23 16.39 -26.05
C ILE A 17 -41.92 16.26 -25.29
N ILE A 18 -41.88 16.64 -24.00
CA ILE A 18 -40.69 16.51 -23.14
C ILE A 18 -40.29 15.04 -22.99
N ALA A 19 -41.26 14.15 -22.77
CA ALA A 19 -41.00 12.72 -22.65
C ALA A 19 -40.46 12.11 -23.95
N ILE A 20 -40.97 12.53 -25.11
CA ILE A 20 -40.49 12.08 -26.43
C ILE A 20 -39.06 12.57 -26.67
N VAL A 21 -38.76 13.83 -26.38
CA VAL A 21 -37.40 14.38 -26.52
C VAL A 21 -36.43 13.64 -25.58
N GLY A 22 -36.81 13.42 -24.32
CA GLY A 22 -35.99 12.66 -23.37
C GLY A 22 -35.77 11.20 -23.80
N ALA A 23 -36.79 10.53 -24.35
CA ALA A 23 -36.66 9.18 -24.88
C ALA A 23 -35.76 9.12 -26.11
N LEU A 24 -35.88 10.08 -27.03
CA LEU A 24 -35.03 10.18 -28.22
C LEU A 24 -33.57 10.42 -27.83
N ASP A 25 -33.32 11.30 -26.85
CA ASP A 25 -31.96 11.58 -26.40
C ASP A 25 -31.35 10.39 -25.65
N PHE A 26 -32.15 9.70 -24.82
CA PHE A 26 -31.75 8.46 -24.16
C PHE A 26 -31.41 7.36 -25.17
N ILE A 27 -32.25 7.14 -26.18
CA ILE A 27 -32.01 6.15 -27.25
C ILE A 27 -30.75 6.52 -28.04
N ARG A 28 -30.60 7.80 -28.40
CA ARG A 28 -29.44 8.29 -29.15
C ARG A 28 -28.14 8.14 -28.35
N ASN A 29 -28.17 8.44 -27.05
CA ASN A 29 -27.02 8.27 -26.18
C ASN A 29 -26.64 6.78 -26.04
N ARG A 30 -27.63 5.91 -25.86
CA ARG A 30 -27.43 4.45 -25.76
C ARG A 30 -26.91 3.83 -27.07
N ILE A 31 -27.36 4.33 -28.22
CA ILE A 31 -26.83 3.93 -29.54
C ILE A 31 -25.38 4.42 -29.71
N LYS A 32 -25.08 5.65 -29.28
CA LYS A 32 -23.72 6.21 -29.30
C LYS A 32 -22.77 5.39 -28.41
N GLU A 33 -23.25 4.98 -27.24
CA GLU A 33 -22.52 4.13 -26.30
C GLU A 33 -22.23 2.74 -26.90
N ARG A 34 -23.24 2.08 -27.49
CA ARG A 34 -23.05 0.81 -28.18
C ARG A 34 -22.08 0.92 -29.36
N LYS A 35 -22.18 1.98 -30.17
CA LYS A 35 -21.22 2.23 -31.26
C LYS A 35 -19.79 2.40 -30.73
N ARG A 36 -19.62 3.09 -29.60
CA ARG A 36 -18.32 3.28 -28.95
C ARG A 36 -17.74 1.95 -28.47
N VAL A 37 -18.55 1.12 -27.80
CA VAL A 37 -18.14 -0.23 -27.36
C VAL A 37 -17.77 -1.12 -28.54
N ASN A 38 -18.60 -1.16 -29.59
CA ASN A 38 -18.31 -1.95 -30.78
C ASN A 38 -17.06 -1.45 -31.51
N SER A 39 -16.84 -0.13 -31.59
CA SER A 39 -15.61 0.41 -32.18
C SER A 39 -14.36 0.08 -31.38
N LEU A 40 -14.49 -0.08 -30.05
CA LEU A 40 -13.41 -0.52 -29.18
C LEU A 40 -13.15 -2.03 -29.33
N GLU A 41 -14.19 -2.85 -29.52
CA GLU A 41 -14.05 -4.28 -29.83
C GLU A 41 -13.45 -4.50 -31.22
N ASP A 42 -13.84 -3.72 -32.22
CA ASP A 42 -13.30 -3.78 -33.57
C ASP A 42 -11.83 -3.33 -33.60
N LEU A 43 -11.48 -2.29 -32.81
CA LEU A 43 -10.08 -1.91 -32.54
C LEU A 43 -9.33 -3.04 -31.83
N LYS A 44 -9.90 -3.66 -30.79
CA LYS A 44 -9.26 -4.78 -30.10
C LYS A 44 -8.97 -5.94 -31.06
N LYS A 45 -9.94 -6.28 -31.93
CA LYS A 45 -9.78 -7.30 -32.97
C LYS A 45 -8.76 -6.92 -34.04
N SER A 46 -8.70 -5.64 -34.44
CA SER A 46 -7.68 -5.19 -35.39
C SER A 46 -6.28 -5.28 -34.80
N TYR A 47 -6.13 -5.10 -33.48
CA TYR A 47 -4.88 -5.29 -32.73
C TYR A 47 -4.52 -6.77 -32.48
N GLU A 48 -5.50 -7.69 -32.46
CA GLU A 48 -5.24 -9.15 -32.47
C GLU A 48 -4.79 -9.64 -33.85
N PHE A 49 -5.18 -8.97 -34.94
CA PHE A 49 -4.92 -9.38 -36.33
C PHE A 49 -3.65 -8.76 -36.94
N LEU A 50 -3.37 -7.49 -36.63
CA LEU A 50 -2.10 -6.81 -36.90
C LEU A 50 -1.38 -6.75 -35.57
N GLY A 51 -0.28 -7.49 -35.39
CA GLY A 51 0.41 -7.54 -34.10
C GLY A 51 0.51 -6.16 -33.45
N ILE A 52 0.15 -6.06 -32.17
CA ILE A 52 -0.12 -4.79 -31.43
C ILE A 52 0.86 -3.66 -31.73
N LYS A 53 2.14 -3.98 -31.96
CA LYS A 53 3.17 -3.03 -32.40
C LYS A 53 2.82 -2.32 -33.72
N ASP A 54 2.49 -3.07 -34.76
CA ASP A 54 2.21 -2.56 -36.10
C ASP A 54 0.94 -1.69 -36.08
N GLY A 55 -0.08 -2.12 -35.32
CA GLY A 55 -1.31 -1.34 -35.11
C GLY A 55 -1.07 0.00 -34.40
N VAL A 56 -0.18 0.03 -33.39
CA VAL A 56 0.21 1.28 -32.71
C VAL A 56 0.95 2.22 -33.66
N GLU A 57 1.92 1.71 -34.42
CA GLU A 57 2.70 2.50 -35.38
C GLU A 57 1.81 3.11 -36.48
N GLU A 58 0.90 2.32 -37.04
CA GLU A 58 -0.05 2.79 -38.05
C GLU A 58 -1.00 3.86 -37.47
N PHE A 59 -1.53 3.61 -36.26
CA PHE A 59 -2.44 4.55 -35.61
C PHE A 59 -1.79 5.91 -35.30
N LEU A 60 -0.52 5.90 -34.87
CA LEU A 60 0.29 7.10 -34.66
C LEU A 60 0.54 7.88 -35.96
N LYS A 61 0.75 7.19 -37.09
CA LYS A 61 0.94 7.82 -38.41
C LYS A 61 -0.34 8.50 -38.93
N LEU A 62 -1.49 7.86 -38.71
CA LEU A 62 -2.77 8.33 -39.25
C LEU A 62 -3.40 9.45 -38.43
N ASN A 63 -3.11 9.55 -37.12
CA ASN A 63 -3.81 10.45 -36.20
C ASN A 63 -2.84 11.40 -35.48
N LYS A 64 -3.10 12.70 -35.58
CA LYS A 64 -2.32 13.74 -34.87
C LYS A 64 -2.45 13.71 -33.35
N ASN A 65 -3.49 13.07 -32.80
CA ASN A 65 -3.74 12.97 -31.35
C ASN A 65 -3.96 11.51 -30.91
N ALA A 66 -3.03 10.64 -31.30
CA ALA A 66 -3.12 9.20 -31.07
C ALA A 66 -2.81 8.80 -29.61
N ILE A 67 -1.86 9.48 -28.94
CA ILE A 67 -1.34 9.08 -27.63
C ILE A 67 -2.45 8.88 -26.58
N PRO A 68 -3.35 9.84 -26.31
CA PRO A 68 -4.38 9.65 -25.26
C PRO A 68 -5.31 8.45 -25.51
N THR A 69 -5.55 8.12 -26.78
CA THR A 69 -6.38 6.96 -27.15
C THR A 69 -5.63 5.66 -26.86
N LEU A 70 -4.35 5.60 -27.20
CA LEU A 70 -3.49 4.43 -26.91
C LEU A 70 -3.33 4.22 -25.39
N GLU A 71 -3.22 5.30 -24.62
CA GLU A 71 -3.18 5.24 -23.16
C GLU A 71 -4.50 4.73 -22.57
N PHE A 72 -5.64 5.17 -23.12
CA PHE A 72 -6.94 4.63 -22.72
C PHE A 72 -7.01 3.11 -22.97
N ILE A 73 -6.51 2.64 -24.11
CA ILE A 73 -6.46 1.20 -24.44
C ILE A 73 -5.51 0.46 -23.49
N ALA A 74 -4.31 1.00 -23.23
CA ALA A 74 -3.35 0.40 -22.30
C ALA A 74 -3.94 0.30 -20.88
N ASN A 75 -4.62 1.35 -20.41
CA ASN A 75 -5.32 1.34 -19.13
C ASN A 75 -6.44 0.30 -19.06
N ALA A 76 -7.19 0.10 -20.15
CA ALA A 76 -8.18 -0.98 -20.22
C ALA A 76 -7.52 -2.37 -20.14
N TYR A 77 -6.34 -2.56 -20.76
CA TYR A 77 -5.56 -3.78 -20.61
C TYR A 77 -5.06 -3.98 -19.17
N ILE A 78 -4.62 -2.92 -18.49
CA ILE A 78 -4.22 -2.98 -17.07
C ILE A 78 -5.39 -3.41 -16.19
N GLN A 79 -6.57 -2.78 -16.36
CA GLN A 79 -7.78 -3.10 -15.59
C GLN A 79 -8.28 -4.53 -15.83
N SER A 80 -8.05 -5.08 -17.02
CA SER A 80 -8.38 -6.47 -17.35
C SER A 80 -7.30 -7.49 -16.95
N GLY A 81 -6.22 -7.06 -16.30
CA GLY A 81 -5.10 -7.92 -15.89
C GLY A 81 -4.11 -8.29 -17.00
N ASN A 82 -4.32 -7.78 -18.22
CA ASN A 82 -3.49 -8.04 -19.40
C ASN A 82 -2.28 -7.09 -19.45
N ILE A 83 -1.45 -7.14 -18.42
CA ILE A 83 -0.31 -6.24 -18.22
C ILE A 83 0.68 -6.25 -19.41
N GLN A 84 0.93 -7.41 -20.01
CA GLN A 84 1.90 -7.52 -21.10
C GLN A 84 1.49 -6.70 -22.33
N GLU A 85 0.19 -6.64 -22.62
CA GLU A 85 -0.30 -5.87 -23.78
C GLU A 85 -0.24 -4.37 -23.53
N ALA A 86 -0.51 -3.92 -22.30
CA ALA A 86 -0.27 -2.54 -21.91
C ALA A 86 1.21 -2.14 -22.07
N ILE A 87 2.13 -3.00 -21.63
CA ILE A 87 3.58 -2.78 -21.80
C ILE A 87 3.94 -2.69 -23.28
N LYS A 88 3.41 -3.59 -24.14
CA LYS A 88 3.65 -3.53 -25.59
C LYS A 88 3.15 -2.24 -26.21
N ILE A 89 2.00 -1.72 -25.79
CA ILE A 89 1.48 -0.44 -26.28
C ILE A 89 2.44 0.69 -25.92
N TYR A 90 2.78 0.86 -24.64
CA TYR A 90 3.66 1.95 -24.19
C TYR A 90 5.06 1.87 -24.82
N THR A 91 5.64 0.68 -24.92
CA THR A 91 6.94 0.49 -25.59
C THR A 91 6.87 0.78 -27.09
N SER A 92 5.76 0.44 -27.75
CA SER A 92 5.54 0.77 -29.16
C SER A 92 5.39 2.27 -29.38
N ILE A 93 4.71 2.99 -28.48
CA ILE A 93 4.64 4.46 -28.51
C ILE A 93 6.06 5.04 -28.45
N LEU A 94 6.87 4.63 -27.46
CA LEU A 94 8.23 5.15 -27.29
C LEU A 94 9.15 4.88 -28.49
N ASN A 95 9.01 3.71 -29.13
CA ASN A 95 9.80 3.35 -30.31
C ASN A 95 9.36 4.11 -31.57
N ALA A 96 8.05 4.31 -31.74
CA ALA A 96 7.46 4.92 -32.92
C ALA A 96 7.60 6.45 -32.93
N THR A 97 7.85 7.07 -31.77
CA THR A 97 7.96 8.53 -31.65
C THR A 97 9.32 8.97 -31.10
N PRO A 98 10.40 8.96 -31.90
CA PRO A 98 11.70 9.50 -31.49
C PRO A 98 11.72 11.03 -31.35
N SER A 99 10.76 11.73 -31.96
CA SER A 99 10.70 13.20 -32.09
C SER A 99 9.54 13.86 -31.32
N THR A 100 8.92 13.16 -30.37
CA THR A 100 7.87 13.75 -29.52
C THR A 100 8.42 14.88 -28.67
N SER A 101 7.55 15.78 -28.21
CA SER A 101 7.95 16.76 -27.21
C SER A 101 8.58 16.04 -26.01
N THR A 102 9.64 16.62 -25.43
CA THR A 102 10.36 15.98 -24.32
C THR A 102 9.41 15.66 -23.15
N GLN A 103 8.33 16.44 -23.02
CA GLN A 103 7.26 16.25 -22.03
C GLN A 103 6.43 14.98 -22.27
N ASP A 104 5.99 14.75 -23.52
CA ASP A 104 5.19 13.56 -23.86
C ASP A 104 6.01 12.28 -23.66
N LYS A 105 7.30 12.31 -24.00
CA LYS A 105 8.20 11.17 -23.75
C LYS A 105 8.29 10.83 -22.26
N VAL A 106 8.43 11.85 -21.40
CA VAL A 106 8.45 11.65 -19.93
C VAL A 106 7.13 11.08 -19.44
N HIS A 107 6.00 11.60 -19.90
CA HIS A 107 4.69 11.10 -19.53
C HIS A 107 4.52 9.61 -19.83
N ILE A 108 4.93 9.18 -21.04
CA ILE A 108 4.83 7.79 -21.46
C ILE A 108 5.83 6.89 -20.71
N LEU A 109 7.06 7.35 -20.47
CA LEU A 109 8.02 6.64 -19.62
C LEU A 109 7.48 6.49 -18.20
N TYR A 110 6.85 7.52 -17.65
CA TYR A 110 6.27 7.47 -16.31
C TYR A 110 5.14 6.44 -16.24
N ALA A 111 4.22 6.46 -17.21
CA ALA A 111 3.16 5.45 -17.31
C ALA A 111 3.73 4.02 -17.42
N LEU A 112 4.73 3.79 -18.28
CA LEU A 112 5.40 2.50 -18.40
C LEU A 112 6.09 2.07 -17.10
N GLY A 113 6.77 2.99 -16.43
CA GLY A 113 7.43 2.77 -15.15
C GLY A 113 6.44 2.36 -14.06
N MET A 114 5.29 3.04 -14.00
CA MET A 114 4.19 2.68 -13.09
C MET A 114 3.64 1.29 -13.36
N VAL A 115 3.42 0.93 -14.63
CA VAL A 115 2.95 -0.42 -15.01
C VAL A 115 3.94 -1.48 -14.55
N HIS A 116 5.24 -1.29 -14.80
CA HIS A 116 6.27 -2.21 -14.31
C HIS A 116 6.29 -2.29 -12.78
N PHE A 117 6.17 -1.16 -12.08
CA PHE A 117 6.17 -1.11 -10.61
C PHE A 117 4.97 -1.86 -10.01
N GLN A 118 3.75 -1.57 -10.48
CA GLN A 118 2.51 -2.20 -9.99
C GLN A 118 2.48 -3.71 -10.29
N SER A 119 3.15 -4.13 -11.36
CA SER A 119 3.24 -5.54 -11.76
C SER A 119 4.38 -6.30 -11.10
N GLY A 120 5.13 -5.67 -10.18
CA GLY A 120 6.25 -6.28 -9.47
C GLY A 120 7.54 -6.42 -10.28
N PHE A 121 7.60 -5.90 -11.51
CA PHE A 121 8.81 -5.90 -12.34
C PHE A 121 9.79 -4.79 -11.92
N LEU A 122 10.27 -4.84 -10.67
CA LEU A 122 11.01 -3.76 -10.01
C LEU A 122 12.29 -3.33 -10.77
N GLN A 123 13.07 -4.27 -11.29
CA GLN A 123 14.29 -3.94 -12.06
C GLN A 123 13.97 -3.21 -13.38
N ARG A 124 12.87 -3.59 -14.07
CA ARG A 124 12.43 -2.90 -15.28
C ARG A 124 11.91 -1.51 -14.94
N ALA A 125 11.10 -1.39 -13.88
CA ALA A 125 10.62 -0.10 -13.39
C ALA A 125 11.80 0.83 -13.05
N LYS A 126 12.81 0.33 -12.33
CA LYS A 126 14.04 1.07 -12.00
C LYS A 126 14.67 1.67 -13.25
N ASN A 127 14.91 0.86 -14.27
CA ASN A 127 15.56 1.31 -15.50
C ASN A 127 14.75 2.42 -16.21
N VAL A 128 13.42 2.29 -16.24
CA VAL A 128 12.54 3.32 -16.84
C VAL A 128 12.59 4.62 -16.06
N PHE A 129 12.47 4.59 -14.72
CA PHE A 129 12.53 5.80 -13.91
C PHE A 129 13.94 6.44 -13.90
N LEU A 130 15.01 5.65 -13.99
CA LEU A 130 16.36 6.16 -14.19
C LEU A 130 16.52 6.88 -15.54
N GLU A 131 15.86 6.42 -16.62
CA GLU A 131 15.83 7.15 -17.89
C GLU A 131 15.14 8.52 -17.75
N ILE A 132 14.07 8.60 -16.95
CA ILE A 132 13.40 9.88 -16.66
C ILE A 132 14.37 10.81 -15.93
N VAL A 133 14.95 10.37 -14.82
CA VAL A 133 15.86 11.19 -13.99
C VAL A 133 17.14 11.58 -14.74
N LYS A 134 17.63 10.76 -15.67
CA LYS A 134 18.76 11.11 -16.53
C LYS A 134 18.51 12.36 -17.38
N ASN A 135 17.27 12.52 -17.89
CA ASN A 135 16.90 13.65 -18.73
C ASN A 135 16.28 14.81 -17.92
N PHE A 136 15.65 14.49 -16.77
CA PHE A 136 14.98 15.42 -15.88
C PHE A 136 15.36 15.13 -14.42
N PRO A 137 16.58 15.52 -14.00
CA PRO A 137 17.11 15.16 -12.68
C PRO A 137 16.29 15.68 -11.50
N ARG A 138 15.51 16.75 -11.72
CA ARG A 138 14.68 17.41 -10.70
C ARG A 138 13.20 17.01 -10.77
N ASN A 139 12.88 15.83 -11.27
CA ASN A 139 11.51 15.33 -11.29
C ASN A 139 11.19 14.59 -9.96
N PRO A 140 10.42 15.21 -9.04
CA PRO A 140 10.14 14.60 -7.74
C PRO A 140 9.30 13.32 -7.85
N GLU A 141 8.38 13.23 -8.82
CA GLU A 141 7.53 12.05 -8.99
C GLU A 141 8.37 10.83 -9.35
N ALA A 142 9.29 10.96 -10.31
CA ALA A 142 10.21 9.88 -10.70
C ALA A 142 11.14 9.48 -9.55
N LEU A 143 11.63 10.45 -8.78
CA LEU A 143 12.45 10.19 -7.59
C LEU A 143 11.66 9.45 -6.50
N PHE A 144 10.40 9.81 -6.24
CA PHE A 144 9.57 9.07 -5.29
C PHE A 144 9.34 7.61 -5.68
N TYR A 145 9.20 7.32 -6.98
CA TYR A 145 9.14 5.92 -7.43
C TYR A 145 10.49 5.22 -7.29
N LEU A 146 11.62 5.88 -7.61
CA LEU A 146 12.95 5.30 -7.40
C LEU A 146 13.21 4.99 -5.93
N LEU A 147 12.86 5.88 -5.02
CA LEU A 147 12.92 5.65 -3.57
C LEU A 147 12.23 4.33 -3.19
N ARG A 148 10.98 4.16 -3.63
CA ARG A 148 10.19 2.96 -3.36
C ARG A 148 10.73 1.71 -4.04
N ILE A 149 11.25 1.85 -5.24
CA ILE A 149 11.82 0.74 -6.00
C ILE A 149 13.10 0.25 -5.32
N TYR A 150 14.00 1.16 -4.95
CA TYR A 150 15.23 0.82 -4.24
C TYR A 150 14.93 0.19 -2.88
N GLU A 151 13.96 0.72 -2.12
CA GLU A 151 13.50 0.09 -0.88
C GLU A 151 13.01 -1.34 -1.11
N LYS A 152 12.13 -1.58 -2.10
CA LYS A 152 11.62 -2.92 -2.41
C LYS A 152 12.68 -3.88 -2.95
N LEU A 153 13.76 -3.36 -3.52
CA LEU A 153 14.92 -4.12 -3.97
C LEU A 153 15.97 -4.32 -2.86
N ASN A 154 15.72 -3.81 -1.65
CA ASN A 154 16.67 -3.76 -0.54
C ASN A 154 17.98 -3.02 -0.86
N GLU A 155 17.96 -2.14 -1.86
CA GLU A 155 19.08 -1.25 -2.22
C GLU A 155 18.99 0.03 -1.35
N TYR A 156 19.05 -0.11 -0.03
CA TYR A 156 18.70 0.95 0.92
C TYR A 156 19.61 2.18 0.85
N GLU A 157 20.92 2.01 0.61
CA GLU A 157 21.86 3.14 0.46
C GLU A 157 21.46 4.04 -0.71
N LYS A 158 21.12 3.45 -1.86
CA LYS A 158 20.63 4.22 -3.03
C LYS A 158 19.27 4.86 -2.78
N ALA A 159 18.43 4.23 -1.95
CA ALA A 159 17.19 4.83 -1.52
C ALA A 159 17.44 6.10 -0.68
N ILE A 160 18.47 6.09 0.18
CA ILE A 160 18.91 7.26 0.96
C ILE A 160 19.43 8.36 0.02
N ASP A 161 20.26 8.03 -0.96
CA ASP A 161 20.74 9.00 -1.98
C ASP A 161 19.56 9.72 -2.68
N VAL A 162 18.47 8.99 -2.94
CA VAL A 162 17.26 9.57 -3.53
C VAL A 162 16.53 10.49 -2.54
N VAL A 163 16.52 10.18 -1.24
CA VAL A 163 16.00 11.09 -0.21
C VAL A 163 16.81 12.38 -0.16
N ASP A 164 18.15 12.30 -0.24
CA ASP A 164 19.02 13.48 -0.32
C ASP A 164 18.66 14.35 -1.52
N CYS A 165 18.52 13.75 -2.71
CA CYS A 165 18.11 14.46 -3.92
C CYS A 165 16.73 15.14 -3.76
N LEU A 166 15.74 14.45 -3.19
CA LEU A 166 14.40 15.00 -2.94
C LEU A 166 14.43 16.17 -1.95
N GLN A 167 15.28 16.10 -0.93
CA GLN A 167 15.48 17.14 0.05
C GLN A 167 16.11 18.39 -0.58
N GLU A 168 17.18 18.22 -1.37
CA GLU A 168 17.85 19.34 -2.06
C GLU A 168 16.91 20.06 -3.04
N ILE A 169 16.12 19.32 -3.82
CA ILE A 169 15.12 19.89 -4.75
C ILE A 169 14.12 20.73 -3.96
N TYR A 170 13.68 20.23 -2.82
CA TYR A 170 12.70 20.88 -1.99
C TYR A 170 13.24 22.16 -1.36
N GLU A 171 14.43 22.12 -0.75
CA GLU A 171 15.09 23.28 -0.16
C GLU A 171 15.30 24.41 -1.18
N GLN A 172 15.66 24.07 -2.41
CA GLN A 172 15.86 25.05 -3.49
C GLN A 172 14.55 25.63 -4.04
N SER A 173 13.42 24.95 -3.85
CA SER A 173 12.12 25.46 -4.28
C SER A 173 11.63 26.65 -3.44
N GLY A 174 12.30 26.96 -2.32
CA GLY A 174 11.94 28.05 -1.41
C GLY A 174 10.66 27.81 -0.61
N ASN A 175 10.06 26.63 -0.74
CA ASN A 175 8.77 26.30 -0.15
C ASN A 175 8.98 25.77 1.29
N LEU A 176 9.60 26.51 2.21
CA LEU A 176 10.01 25.96 3.52
C LEU A 176 8.84 25.61 4.47
N ASP A 177 7.60 25.90 4.08
CA ASP A 177 6.43 25.79 4.95
C ASP A 177 5.77 24.38 4.98
N ASP A 178 6.08 23.46 4.06
CA ASP A 178 5.58 22.07 4.12
C ASP A 178 6.39 21.23 5.11
N THR A 179 6.16 21.50 6.40
CA THR A 179 6.77 20.75 7.50
C THR A 179 6.48 19.25 7.39
N LYS A 180 5.30 18.88 6.86
CA LYS A 180 4.89 17.49 6.70
C LYS A 180 5.71 16.77 5.64
N TYR A 181 6.10 17.45 4.56
CA TYR A 181 6.97 16.90 3.54
C TYR A 181 8.37 16.57 4.11
N PHE A 182 8.98 17.52 4.81
CA PHE A 182 10.28 17.30 5.46
C PHE A 182 10.24 16.19 6.51
N GLU A 183 9.21 16.17 7.35
CA GLU A 183 8.99 15.11 8.33
C GLU A 183 8.85 13.75 7.63
N THR A 184 8.14 13.70 6.50
CA THR A 184 8.02 12.49 5.69
C THR A 184 9.38 12.04 5.18
N LEU A 185 10.20 12.92 4.61
CA LEU A 185 11.55 12.57 4.15
C LEU A 185 12.44 12.09 5.29
N SER A 186 12.41 12.78 6.43
CA SER A 186 13.15 12.41 7.65
C SER A 186 12.76 11.01 8.16
N HIS A 187 11.46 10.70 8.22
CA HIS A 187 10.98 9.37 8.59
C HIS A 187 11.38 8.28 7.59
N ASN A 188 11.34 8.57 6.28
CA ASN A 188 11.83 7.64 5.27
C ASN A 188 13.33 7.38 5.44
N ARG A 189 14.15 8.42 5.66
CA ARG A 189 15.59 8.29 5.93
C ARG A 189 15.85 7.42 7.16
N ALA A 190 15.22 7.75 8.30
CA ALA A 190 15.41 7.01 9.54
C ALA A 190 15.06 5.52 9.40
N TYR A 191 13.99 5.21 8.65
CA TYR A 191 13.64 3.84 8.33
C TYR A 191 14.70 3.16 7.45
N LEU A 192 15.15 3.79 6.37
CA LEU A 192 16.16 3.21 5.48
C LEU A 192 17.50 2.99 6.18
N GLU A 193 17.93 3.94 7.01
CA GLU A 193 19.13 3.80 7.85
C GLU A 193 18.99 2.63 8.83
N SER A 194 17.81 2.45 9.43
CA SER A 194 17.55 1.27 10.28
C SER A 194 17.65 -0.04 9.49
N MET A 195 17.18 -0.07 8.24
CA MET A 195 17.31 -1.25 7.37
C MET A 195 18.78 -1.53 7.01
N CYS A 196 19.59 -0.49 6.75
CA CYS A 196 21.03 -0.64 6.55
C CYS A 196 21.70 -1.25 7.79
N ILE A 197 21.33 -0.79 9.00
CA ILE A 197 21.86 -1.35 10.26
C ILE A 197 21.42 -2.81 10.45
N PHE A 198 20.18 -3.16 10.09
CA PHE A 198 19.69 -4.53 10.18
C PHE A 198 20.42 -5.47 9.21
N ALA A 199 20.76 -4.98 8.01
CA ALA A 199 21.47 -5.72 6.98
C ALA A 199 23.00 -5.77 7.19
N ASP A 200 23.56 -4.89 8.03
CA ASP A 200 24.99 -4.85 8.32
C ASP A 200 25.38 -6.08 9.16
N GLU A 201 26.19 -6.98 8.59
CA GLU A 201 26.75 -8.14 9.29
C GLU A 201 28.14 -7.86 9.89
N GLY A 202 28.77 -6.75 9.52
CA GLY A 202 30.16 -6.46 9.85
C GLY A 202 30.37 -5.80 11.22
N SER A 203 29.44 -4.95 11.67
CA SER A 203 29.58 -4.28 12.97
C SER A 203 29.00 -5.10 14.13
N ALA A 204 29.57 -4.91 15.33
CA ALA A 204 29.11 -5.55 16.56
C ALA A 204 27.69 -5.09 16.93
N PHE A 205 26.91 -5.98 17.56
CA PHE A 205 25.53 -5.69 17.92
C PHE A 205 25.44 -4.50 18.91
N GLU A 206 26.36 -4.45 19.87
CA GLU A 206 26.44 -3.40 20.89
C GLU A 206 26.63 -2.00 20.29
N ASP A 207 27.36 -1.90 19.17
CA ASP A 207 27.59 -0.64 18.46
C ASP A 207 26.36 -0.19 17.65
N LYS A 208 25.45 -1.12 17.31
CA LYS A 208 24.22 -0.85 16.55
C LYS A 208 23.10 -0.32 17.43
N VAL A 209 22.99 -0.81 18.67
CA VAL A 209 21.94 -0.43 19.63
C VAL A 209 21.80 1.11 19.79
N PRO A 210 22.86 1.88 20.11
CA PRO A 210 22.71 3.33 20.29
C PRO A 210 22.27 4.05 19.01
N LYS A 211 22.69 3.55 17.83
CA LYS A 211 22.27 4.11 16.54
C LYS A 211 20.76 3.89 16.32
N LEU A 212 20.28 2.67 16.54
CA LEU A 212 18.85 2.34 16.42
C LEU A 212 17.98 3.12 17.41
N GLU A 213 18.45 3.33 18.64
CA GLU A 213 17.75 4.16 19.62
C GLU A 213 17.68 5.64 19.23
N ALA A 214 18.74 6.18 18.61
CA ALA A 214 18.71 7.53 18.04
C ALA A 214 17.69 7.65 16.90
N LEU A 215 17.66 6.67 15.98
CA LEU A 215 16.69 6.64 14.88
C LEU A 215 15.24 6.51 15.38
N LYS A 216 15.00 5.69 16.41
CA LYS A 216 13.69 5.58 17.05
C LYS A 216 13.23 6.90 17.67
N THR A 217 14.16 7.72 18.15
CA THR A 217 13.81 9.05 18.70
C THR A 217 13.33 9.98 17.59
N ILE A 218 13.92 9.89 16.39
CA ILE A 218 13.49 10.64 15.20
C ILE A 218 12.15 10.11 14.69
N PHE A 219 12.02 8.79 14.56
CA PHE A 219 10.82 8.15 14.05
C PHE A 219 10.30 7.06 15.01
N PRO A 220 9.43 7.41 15.97
CA PRO A 220 8.96 6.49 17.02
C PRO A 220 8.25 5.22 16.50
N ARG A 221 7.68 5.26 15.29
CA ARG A 221 7.04 4.07 14.67
C ARG A 221 8.06 2.95 14.36
N LEU A 222 9.37 3.21 14.42
CA LEU A 222 10.42 2.19 14.33
C LEU A 222 10.51 1.28 15.57
N GLU A 223 9.83 1.61 16.67
CA GLU A 223 9.90 0.84 17.92
C GLU A 223 9.64 -0.66 17.69
N LYS A 224 8.58 -1.03 16.95
CA LYS A 224 8.24 -2.42 16.68
C LYS A 224 9.30 -3.14 15.81
N PRO A 225 9.72 -2.64 14.63
CA PRO A 225 10.81 -3.25 13.85
C PRO A 225 12.11 -3.40 14.63
N ILE A 226 12.50 -2.39 15.43
CA ILE A 226 13.73 -2.44 16.24
C ILE A 226 13.62 -3.50 17.34
N LEU A 227 12.47 -3.61 18.00
CA LEU A 227 12.24 -4.68 18.99
C LEU A 227 12.29 -6.06 18.33
N MET A 228 11.71 -6.23 17.14
CA MET A 228 11.83 -7.49 16.39
C MET A 228 13.27 -7.83 16.03
N TYR A 229 14.08 -6.82 15.67
CA TYR A 229 15.51 -7.00 15.48
C TYR A 229 16.18 -7.46 16.77
N TYR A 230 15.97 -6.77 17.91
CA TYR A 230 16.51 -7.20 19.19
C TYR A 230 16.09 -8.62 19.56
N ARG A 231 14.84 -9.03 19.29
CA ARG A 231 14.37 -10.39 19.59
C ARG A 231 15.21 -11.45 18.89
N ASN A 232 15.63 -11.19 17.64
CA ASN A 232 16.37 -12.14 16.83
C ASN A 232 17.86 -12.25 17.23
N TYR A 233 18.47 -11.18 17.75
CA TYR A 233 19.91 -11.12 18.04
C TYR A 233 20.25 -11.10 19.54
N ASN A 234 19.37 -10.54 20.38
CA ASN A 234 19.54 -10.43 21.82
C ASN A 234 18.19 -10.40 22.55
N LEU A 235 17.70 -11.60 22.89
CA LEU A 235 16.40 -11.79 23.55
C LEU A 235 16.29 -11.05 24.90
N ALA A 236 17.39 -10.98 25.67
CA ALA A 236 17.40 -10.28 26.95
C ALA A 236 17.15 -8.77 26.78
N LEU A 237 17.82 -8.15 25.80
CA LEU A 237 17.62 -6.74 25.46
C LEU A 237 16.22 -6.48 24.91
N PHE A 238 15.68 -7.39 24.08
CA PHE A 238 14.29 -7.31 23.63
C PHE A 238 13.32 -7.17 24.81
N TRP A 239 13.45 -8.02 25.82
CA TRP A 239 12.56 -7.98 26.99
C TRP A 239 12.75 -6.77 27.88
N GLN A 240 13.99 -6.30 28.02
CA GLN A 240 14.26 -5.03 28.71
C GLN A 240 13.53 -3.88 27.99
N LYS A 241 13.69 -3.78 26.67
CA LYS A 241 13.12 -2.67 25.88
C LYS A 241 11.63 -2.79 25.62
N ALA A 242 11.08 -3.99 25.49
CA ALA A 242 9.64 -4.21 25.32
C ALA A 242 8.85 -3.75 26.56
N GLN A 243 9.41 -3.90 27.76
CA GLN A 243 8.79 -3.42 29.00
C GLN A 243 8.77 -1.88 29.09
N GLU A 244 9.72 -1.21 28.45
CA GLU A 244 9.84 0.26 28.36
C GLU A 244 9.01 0.85 27.21
N ALA A 245 8.45 0.02 26.33
CA ALA A 245 7.78 0.46 25.11
C ALA A 245 6.52 1.29 25.39
N ARG A 246 6.33 2.34 24.58
CA ARG A 246 5.24 3.32 24.80
C ARG A 246 3.87 2.76 24.42
N ASN A 247 3.83 1.92 23.37
CA ASN A 247 2.60 1.40 22.80
C ASN A 247 2.59 -0.14 22.81
N ILE A 248 2.34 -0.71 24.00
CA ILE A 248 2.26 -2.17 24.19
C ILE A 248 1.13 -2.79 23.37
N GLU A 249 0.04 -2.05 23.15
CA GLU A 249 -1.09 -2.48 22.33
C GLU A 249 -0.66 -2.81 20.89
N ASN A 250 0.26 -2.03 20.32
CA ASN A 250 0.78 -2.27 18.98
C ASN A 250 1.85 -3.37 18.89
N LEU A 251 2.26 -3.92 20.05
CA LEU A 251 3.15 -5.07 20.17
C LEU A 251 2.40 -6.34 20.55
N LEU A 252 1.07 -6.28 20.67
CA LEU A 252 0.26 -7.38 21.19
C LEU A 252 0.42 -8.64 20.34
N ASP A 253 0.46 -8.52 19.02
CA ASP A 253 0.67 -9.64 18.10
C ASP A 253 2.07 -10.27 18.28
N VAL A 254 3.12 -9.46 18.41
CA VAL A 254 4.49 -9.95 18.65
C VAL A 254 4.57 -10.67 19.99
N LEU A 255 4.06 -10.05 21.05
CA LEU A 255 4.08 -10.61 22.40
C LEU A 255 3.22 -11.88 22.49
N TRP A 256 2.05 -11.91 21.83
CA TRP A 256 1.16 -13.08 21.84
C TRP A 256 1.83 -14.33 21.30
N HIS A 257 2.63 -14.20 20.23
CA HIS A 257 3.25 -15.33 19.55
C HIS A 257 4.61 -15.74 20.13
N CYS A 258 5.14 -15.05 21.14
CA CYS A 258 6.40 -15.44 21.79
C CYS A 258 6.28 -16.86 22.39
N PRO A 259 7.21 -17.80 22.12
CA PRO A 259 7.25 -19.11 22.78
C PRO A 259 7.38 -18.98 24.29
N LYS A 260 6.73 -19.86 25.05
CA LYS A 260 6.74 -19.82 26.53
C LYS A 260 8.14 -19.84 27.13
N SER A 261 9.04 -20.63 26.55
CA SER A 261 10.44 -20.76 26.98
C SER A 261 11.25 -19.46 26.84
N GLU A 262 10.80 -18.53 26.00
CA GLU A 262 11.47 -17.26 25.75
C GLU A 262 10.96 -16.12 26.65
N VAL A 263 9.87 -16.34 27.40
CA VAL A 263 9.24 -15.30 28.22
C VAL A 263 9.85 -15.30 29.63
N PRO A 264 10.48 -14.21 30.07
CA PRO A 264 11.10 -14.13 31.39
C PRO A 264 10.04 -13.76 32.45
N LEU A 265 9.13 -14.71 32.72
CA LEU A 265 7.92 -14.50 33.55
C LEU A 265 8.22 -13.86 34.92
N GLU A 266 9.35 -14.20 35.54
CA GLU A 266 9.74 -13.72 36.87
C GLU A 266 10.19 -12.25 36.89
N SER A 267 10.68 -11.72 35.77
CA SER A 267 11.23 -10.36 35.69
C SER A 267 10.28 -9.35 35.04
N LEU A 268 9.07 -9.78 34.65
CA LEU A 268 8.06 -8.90 34.08
C LEU A 268 7.52 -7.93 35.13
N THR A 269 7.61 -6.64 34.82
CA THR A 269 7.13 -5.52 35.66
C THR A 269 5.98 -4.75 35.01
N ASN A 270 5.92 -4.72 33.68
CA ASN A 270 4.91 -3.99 32.93
C ASN A 270 3.54 -4.70 33.02
N GLN A 271 2.54 -4.02 33.60
CA GLN A 271 1.21 -4.59 33.84
C GLN A 271 0.50 -5.03 32.56
N LYS A 272 0.61 -4.27 31.46
CA LYS A 272 -0.03 -4.63 30.19
C LYS A 272 0.54 -5.93 29.63
N ILE A 273 1.86 -6.13 29.73
CA ILE A 273 2.50 -7.38 29.28
C ILE A 273 2.08 -8.55 30.18
N ILE A 274 2.02 -8.35 31.50
CA ILE A 274 1.56 -9.37 32.44
C ILE A 274 0.12 -9.80 32.12
N GLU A 275 -0.77 -8.86 31.78
CA GLU A 275 -2.15 -9.16 31.37
C GLU A 275 -2.22 -10.04 30.11
N ILE A 276 -1.34 -9.80 29.13
CA ILE A 276 -1.27 -10.63 27.91
C ILE A 276 -0.98 -12.09 28.28
N TYR A 277 0.04 -12.34 29.07
CA TYR A 277 0.42 -13.70 29.45
C TYR A 277 -0.56 -14.34 30.44
N ARG A 278 -1.23 -13.55 31.28
CA ARG A 278 -2.35 -14.00 32.12
C ARG A 278 -3.53 -14.50 31.28
N ALA A 279 -3.91 -13.77 30.22
CA ALA A 279 -4.99 -14.20 29.33
C ALA A 279 -4.57 -15.38 28.43
N ARG A 280 -3.27 -15.45 28.07
CA ARG A 280 -2.72 -16.51 27.24
C ARG A 280 -2.59 -17.86 27.97
N GLU A 281 -2.27 -17.86 29.26
CA GLU A 281 -2.00 -19.09 30.00
C GLU A 281 -3.00 -19.36 31.13
N GLN A 282 -3.47 -20.61 31.22
CA GLN A 282 -4.22 -21.10 32.38
C GLN A 282 -3.36 -21.83 33.41
N THR A 283 -2.08 -22.05 33.11
CA THR A 283 -1.19 -22.84 33.96
C THR A 283 -0.66 -22.03 35.13
N HIS A 284 -0.83 -22.58 36.33
CA HIS A 284 -0.39 -22.05 37.62
C HIS A 284 1.09 -21.62 37.62
N ILE A 285 1.38 -20.34 37.32
CA ILE A 285 2.71 -19.75 37.55
C ILE A 285 2.54 -18.40 38.26
N SER A 286 2.45 -18.52 39.58
CA SER A 286 3.12 -17.70 40.60
C SER A 286 3.25 -16.17 40.46
N TYR A 287 2.32 -15.41 39.89
CA TYR A 287 2.18 -13.99 40.24
C TYR A 287 0.70 -13.57 40.28
N LYS A 288 0.17 -13.38 41.50
CA LYS A 288 -1.12 -12.76 41.85
C LYS A 288 -2.32 -13.13 40.95
N SER A 289 -3.01 -14.20 41.37
CA SER A 289 -4.38 -14.58 41.00
C SER A 289 -4.75 -14.49 39.51
N ASN A 290 -4.99 -15.64 38.89
CA ASN A 290 -5.69 -15.77 37.61
C ASN A 290 -7.15 -15.24 37.64
N LYS A 291 -7.54 -14.57 38.73
CA LYS A 291 -8.82 -13.92 38.99
C LYS A 291 -8.77 -12.40 38.81
N GLN A 292 -7.59 -11.80 38.62
CA GLN A 292 -7.48 -10.37 38.39
C GLN A 292 -7.92 -10.05 36.96
N GLU A 293 -8.86 -9.12 36.83
CA GLU A 293 -9.40 -8.63 35.57
C GLU A 293 -8.30 -8.03 34.69
N CYS A 294 -8.41 -8.24 33.38
CA CYS A 294 -7.60 -7.56 32.38
C CYS A 294 -8.29 -6.25 31.97
N ALA A 295 -7.53 -5.17 31.80
CA ALA A 295 -8.07 -3.87 31.39
C ALA A 295 -8.56 -3.90 29.93
N LYS A 296 -7.90 -4.69 29.09
CA LYS A 296 -8.26 -4.86 27.69
C LYS A 296 -9.40 -5.88 27.54
N PHE A 297 -10.50 -5.44 26.95
CA PHE A 297 -11.73 -6.23 26.78
C PHE A 297 -11.49 -7.59 26.12
N GLU A 298 -10.70 -7.66 25.04
CA GLU A 298 -10.45 -8.91 24.33
C GLU A 298 -9.65 -9.91 25.19
N LEU A 299 -8.68 -9.42 25.97
CA LEU A 299 -7.90 -10.25 26.88
C LEU A 299 -8.76 -10.78 28.03
N GLU A 300 -9.64 -9.94 28.59
CA GLU A 300 -10.55 -10.34 29.65
C GLU A 300 -11.60 -11.34 29.14
N THR A 301 -12.15 -11.10 27.96
CA THR A 301 -13.09 -12.02 27.29
C THR A 301 -12.44 -13.38 27.07
N LEU A 302 -11.20 -13.40 26.55
CA LEU A 302 -10.45 -14.63 26.34
C LEU A 302 -10.20 -15.36 27.66
N ARG A 303 -9.79 -14.64 28.72
CA ARG A 303 -9.55 -15.20 30.05
C ARG A 303 -10.81 -15.85 30.63
N LEU A 304 -11.96 -15.16 30.56
CA LEU A 304 -13.24 -15.65 31.06
C LEU A 304 -13.75 -16.85 30.26
N LEU A 305 -13.67 -16.81 28.93
CA LEU A 305 -14.08 -17.92 28.07
C LEU A 305 -13.25 -19.17 28.36
N ARG A 306 -11.94 -19.03 28.51
CA ARG A 306 -11.09 -20.17 28.87
C ARG A 306 -11.40 -20.69 30.27
N ALA A 307 -11.65 -19.80 31.24
CA ALA A 307 -11.89 -20.19 32.63
C ALA A 307 -13.26 -20.85 32.88
N TYR A 308 -14.29 -20.46 32.13
CA TYR A 308 -15.69 -20.82 32.44
C TYR A 308 -16.45 -21.46 31.26
N SER A 309 -15.83 -21.66 30.10
CA SER A 309 -16.47 -22.29 28.94
C SER A 309 -15.65 -23.45 28.38
N HIS A 310 -16.27 -24.24 27.49
CA HIS A 310 -15.60 -25.31 26.75
C HIS A 310 -15.09 -24.88 25.37
N PHE A 311 -15.28 -23.61 24.98
CA PHE A 311 -14.84 -23.12 23.68
C PHE A 311 -13.31 -23.01 23.65
N SER A 312 -12.69 -23.62 22.64
CA SER A 312 -11.30 -23.35 22.32
C SER A 312 -11.23 -22.02 21.58
N VAL A 313 -10.59 -21.02 22.19
CA VAL A 313 -10.55 -19.65 21.68
C VAL A 313 -9.13 -19.10 21.69
N ASP A 314 -8.83 -18.27 20.70
CA ASP A 314 -7.56 -17.57 20.57
C ASP A 314 -7.77 -16.12 20.07
N LEU A 315 -6.70 -15.33 20.08
CA LEU A 315 -6.69 -14.00 19.49
C LEU A 315 -6.42 -14.07 17.99
N HIS A 316 -7.25 -13.36 17.23
CA HIS A 316 -7.03 -13.07 15.83
C HIS A 316 -6.62 -11.61 15.67
N PHE A 317 -5.59 -11.38 14.84
CA PHE A 317 -5.01 -10.06 14.62
C PHE A 317 -5.31 -9.55 13.21
N GLU A 318 -5.68 -8.27 13.14
CA GLU A 318 -5.84 -7.52 11.91
C GLU A 318 -5.09 -6.19 12.06
N TYR A 319 -4.73 -5.55 10.95
CA TYR A 319 -3.86 -4.38 10.95
C TYR A 319 -4.55 -3.20 10.30
N ARG A 320 -4.74 -2.12 11.05
CA ARG A 320 -5.40 -0.92 10.56
C ARG A 320 -4.38 0.17 10.28
N CYS A 321 -4.35 0.69 9.06
CA CYS A 321 -3.53 1.86 8.74
C CYS A 321 -4.09 3.11 9.45
N SER A 322 -3.27 3.78 10.25
CA SER A 322 -3.61 5.02 10.96
C SER A 322 -3.88 6.20 10.03
N GLU A 323 -3.36 6.19 8.80
CA GLU A 323 -3.57 7.27 7.81
C GLU A 323 -4.86 7.06 7.00
N CYS A 324 -5.01 5.92 6.31
CA CYS A 324 -6.16 5.69 5.40
C CYS A 324 -7.31 4.86 6.02
N LYS A 325 -7.14 4.37 7.25
CA LYS A 325 -8.10 3.54 7.99
C LYS A 325 -8.44 2.19 7.33
N GLY A 326 -7.72 1.81 6.28
CA GLY A 326 -7.83 0.48 5.67
C GLY A 326 -7.40 -0.62 6.66
N ILE A 327 -8.11 -1.75 6.65
CA ILE A 327 -7.85 -2.92 7.50
C ILE A 327 -7.31 -4.04 6.61
N PHE A 328 -6.24 -4.69 7.08
CA PHE A 328 -5.52 -5.71 6.33
C PHE A 328 -5.28 -6.94 7.21
N PRO A 329 -5.28 -8.15 6.62
CA PRO A 329 -5.03 -9.38 7.37
C PRO A 329 -3.55 -9.58 7.74
N LEU A 330 -2.64 -8.84 7.10
CA LEU A 330 -1.20 -8.95 7.29
C LEU A 330 -0.57 -7.56 7.42
N GLU A 331 0.38 -7.42 8.33
CA GLU A 331 1.17 -6.21 8.48
C GLU A 331 2.21 -6.09 7.36
N ASN A 332 2.35 -4.88 6.81
CA ASN A 332 3.38 -4.55 5.84
C ASN A 332 4.15 -3.33 6.34
N GLN A 333 5.40 -3.15 5.91
CA GLN A 333 6.18 -1.97 6.27
C GLN A 333 5.54 -0.67 5.73
N ARG A 334 4.85 -0.76 4.59
CA ARG A 334 4.03 0.32 4.02
C ARG A 334 2.60 -0.13 3.81
N CYS A 335 1.66 0.78 4.02
CA CYS A 335 0.25 0.53 3.71
C CYS A 335 0.05 0.25 2.20
N PRO A 336 -0.55 -0.90 1.80
CA PRO A 336 -0.78 -1.20 0.39
C PRO A 336 -1.68 -0.17 -0.34
N THR A 337 -2.55 0.53 0.40
CA THR A 337 -3.48 1.51 -0.17
C THR A 337 -2.88 2.91 -0.25
N CYS A 338 -2.38 3.47 0.86
CA CYS A 338 -1.87 4.84 0.89
C CYS A 338 -0.35 4.96 0.95
N ASN A 339 0.37 3.84 1.06
CA ASN A 339 1.84 3.76 1.16
C ASN A 339 2.48 4.46 2.35
N ALA A 340 1.68 4.83 3.36
CA ALA A 340 2.18 5.36 4.61
C ALA A 340 3.08 4.34 5.31
N LEU A 341 4.26 4.81 5.72
CA LEU A 341 5.33 4.01 6.34
C LEU A 341 5.02 3.72 7.81
N LEU A 342 5.20 2.45 8.21
CA LEU A 342 5.02 1.92 9.56
C LEU A 342 3.75 2.41 10.27
N SER A 343 2.68 2.56 9.51
CA SER A 343 1.47 3.27 9.95
C SER A 343 0.41 2.34 10.56
N PHE A 344 0.73 1.08 10.84
CA PHE A 344 -0.24 0.09 11.27
C PHE A 344 -0.47 0.09 12.78
N ASP A 345 -1.74 0.08 13.16
CA ASP A 345 -2.23 -0.23 14.50
C ASP A 345 -2.70 -1.71 14.52
N VAL A 346 -2.26 -2.48 15.51
CA VAL A 346 -2.72 -3.85 15.77
C VAL A 346 -4.14 -3.82 16.33
N LEU A 347 -5.07 -4.43 15.61
CA LEU A 347 -6.39 -4.78 16.09
C LEU A 347 -6.39 -6.24 16.51
N CYS A 348 -7.12 -6.56 17.58
CA CYS A 348 -7.31 -7.93 18.01
C CYS A 348 -8.80 -8.22 18.20
N SER A 349 -9.19 -9.46 17.93
CA SER A 349 -10.52 -9.98 18.21
C SER A 349 -10.41 -11.40 18.75
N VAL A 350 -11.35 -11.80 19.61
CA VAL A 350 -11.41 -13.19 20.09
C VAL A 350 -12.13 -14.02 19.04
N ARG A 351 -11.50 -15.12 18.58
CA ARG A 351 -12.11 -16.08 17.65
C ARG A 351 -12.03 -17.50 18.21
N GLU A 352 -13.00 -18.33 17.85
CA GLU A 352 -12.96 -19.76 18.12
C GLU A 352 -11.82 -20.39 17.30
N SER A 353 -10.91 -21.11 17.95
CA SER A 353 -9.86 -21.86 17.29
C SER A 353 -10.49 -23.10 16.65
N LYS A 354 -11.02 -22.96 15.44
CA LYS A 354 -11.38 -24.12 14.62
C LYS A 354 -10.09 -24.64 14.00
N ASP A 355 -9.83 -25.93 14.11
CA ASP A 355 -8.68 -26.57 13.46
C ASP A 355 -8.70 -26.27 11.95
N GLU A 356 -7.92 -25.28 11.50
CA GLU A 356 -7.81 -24.90 10.09
C GLU A 356 -7.04 -25.95 9.25
N ILE A 357 -6.76 -27.13 9.80
CA ILE A 357 -6.13 -28.26 9.08
C ILE A 357 -7.05 -28.83 7.96
N ARG A 358 -8.29 -28.34 7.80
CA ARG A 358 -9.22 -28.81 6.76
C ARG A 358 -9.50 -27.85 5.61
N TYR A 359 -8.84 -26.69 5.55
CA TYR A 359 -8.86 -25.88 4.32
C TYR A 359 -7.48 -25.93 3.67
N SER A 360 -7.29 -26.98 2.87
CA SER A 360 -6.35 -26.93 1.75
C SER A 360 -6.79 -25.76 0.86
N LEU A 361 -6.17 -24.61 1.07
CA LEU A 361 -6.06 -23.60 0.03
C LEU A 361 -4.93 -24.08 -0.87
N LEU A 362 -5.32 -24.77 -1.94
CA LEU A 362 -4.62 -24.93 -3.23
C LEU A 362 -3.09 -24.90 -3.23
#